data_AF-A0A2V9KDX6-F1
#
_entry.id   AF-A0A2V9KDX6-F1
#
_cell.length_a   1.000
_cell.length_b   1.000
_cell.length_c   1.000
_cell.angle_alpha   90.00
_cell.angle_beta   90.00
_cell.angle_gamma   90.00
#
_symmetry.space_group_name_H-M   'P 1'
#
loop_
_entity.id
_entity.type
_entity.pdbx_description
1 polymer ?
#
loop_
_entity_poly.entity_id
_entity_poly.type
_entity_poly.pdbx_seq_one_letter_code
_entity_poly.pdbx_strand_id
1 'polypeptide(L)' 'MPTKTITIPLDPDAAKAFRAAPPADQKKIKALLGIWLRDLTKAESADLKKLMDDVSRHARAQGLTPEILESLLKDA' A
#
# COMPACT_ATOMS: atom_id res chain seq x y z
N MET A 1 17.77 -13.58 6.22
CA MET A 1 17.18 -12.51 5.38
C MET A 1 17.89 -11.21 5.69
N PRO A 2 18.23 -10.38 4.68
CA PRO A 2 18.90 -9.11 4.92
C PRO A 2 17.99 -8.14 5.66
N THR A 3 18.47 -7.58 6.77
CA THR A 3 17.79 -6.52 7.52
C THR A 3 18.42 -5.18 7.18
N LYS A 4 17.60 -4.19 6.80
CA LYS A 4 18.03 -2.80 6.65
C LYS A 4 17.55 -1.98 7.85
N THR A 5 18.42 -1.16 8.41
CA THR A 5 18.09 -0.26 9.52
C THR A 5 17.72 1.11 8.98
N ILE A 6 16.63 1.67 9.51
CA ILE A 6 16.24 3.06 9.31
C ILE A 6 16.10 3.73 10.67
N THR A 7 16.37 5.03 10.75
CA THR A 7 16.17 5.83 11.96
C THR A 7 14.86 6.59 11.83
N ILE A 8 13.93 6.36 12.76
CA ILE A 8 12.64 7.05 12.81
C ILE A 8 12.63 7.92 14.07
N PRO A 9 12.57 9.25 13.95
CA PRO A 9 12.38 10.12 15.09
C PRO A 9 10.97 9.90 15.65
N LEU A 10 10.89 9.72 16.96
CA LEU A 10 9.64 9.58 17.73
C LEU A 10 9.56 10.72 18.74
N ASP A 11 8.38 10.97 19.28
CA ASP A 11 8.25 11.81 20.46
C ASP A 11 9.06 11.23 21.65
N PRO A 12 9.49 12.06 22.60
CA PRO A 12 10.34 11.63 23.70
C PRO A 12 9.74 10.51 24.55
N ASP A 13 8.42 10.53 24.76
CA ASP A 13 7.74 9.57 25.62
C ASP A 13 7.64 8.20 24.97
N ALA A 14 7.28 8.12 23.69
CA ALA A 14 7.31 6.89 22.92
C ALA A 14 8.71 6.30 22.81
N ALA A 15 9.73 7.15 22.60
CA ALA A 15 11.12 6.71 22.56
C ALA A 15 11.57 6.13 23.91
N LYS A 16 11.16 6.75 25.02
CA LYS A 16 11.46 6.26 26.38
C LYS A 16 10.76 4.94 26.66
N ALA A 17 9.46 4.84 26.35
CA ALA A 17 8.67 3.63 26.53
C ALA A 17 9.25 2.45 25.73
N PHE A 18 9.64 2.66 24.48
CA PHE A 18 10.26 1.63 23.65
C PHE A 18 11.60 1.14 24.24
N ARG A 19 12.46 2.06 24.70
CA ARG A 19 13.76 1.71 25.30
C ARG A 19 13.61 0.96 26.62
N ALA A 20 12.58 1.30 27.41
CA ALA A 20 12.30 0.64 28.68
C ALA A 20 11.63 -0.73 28.52
N ALA A 21 11.08 -1.05 27.35
CA ALA A 21 10.41 -2.32 27.10
C ALA A 21 11.39 -3.51 27.06
N PRO A 22 10.97 -4.71 27.50
CA PRO A 22 11.78 -5.92 27.39
C PRO A 22 12.19 -6.23 25.93
N PRO A 23 13.32 -6.93 25.69
CA PRO A 23 13.78 -7.24 24.33
C PRO A 23 12.74 -7.99 23.47
N ALA A 24 11.94 -8.85 24.10
CA ALA A 24 10.86 -9.57 23.42
C ALA A 24 9.78 -8.62 22.89
N ASP A 25 9.41 -7.60 23.67
CA ASP A 25 8.38 -6.64 23.29
C ASP A 25 8.92 -5.61 22.30
N GLN A 26 10.17 -5.18 22.43
CA GLN A 26 10.84 -4.38 21.40
C GLN A 26 10.83 -5.08 20.03
N LYS A 27 11.05 -6.40 20.00
CA LYS A 27 10.99 -7.19 18.77
C LYS A 27 9.57 -7.23 18.18
N LYS A 28 8.55 -7.43 19.03
CA LYS A 28 7.14 -7.38 18.60
C LYS A 28 6.78 -6.01 18.02
N ILE A 29 7.15 -4.93 18.71
CA ILE A 29 6.88 -3.55 18.26
C ILE A 29 7.54 -3.28 16.90
N LYS A 30 8.81 -3.68 16.72
CA LYS A 30 9.50 -3.55 15.41
C LYS A 30 8.78 -4.32 14.30
N ALA A 31 8.27 -5.52 14.60
CA ALA A 31 7.53 -6.32 13.63
C ALA A 31 6.21 -5.66 13.23
N LEU A 32 5.43 -5.16 14.20
CA LEU A 32 4.19 -4.44 13.96
C LEU A 32 4.42 -3.17 13.14
N LEU A 33 5.43 -2.38 13.51
CA LEU A 33 5.79 -1.17 12.76
C LEU A 33 6.16 -1.48 11.31
N GLY A 34 6.90 -2.58 11.07
CA GLY A 34 7.23 -3.02 9.71
C GLY A 34 6.01 -3.45 8.90
N ILE A 35 4.98 -4.03 9.53
CA ILE A 35 3.72 -4.38 8.87
C ILE A 35 2.96 -3.10 8.51
N TRP A 36 2.79 -2.18 9.47
CA TRP A 36 2.10 -0.91 9.23
C TRP A 36 2.79 -0.05 8.17
N LEU A 37 4.13 0.04 8.19
CA LEU A 37 4.88 0.77 7.17
C LEU A 37 4.61 0.22 5.77
N ARG A 38 4.49 -1.10 5.61
CA ARG A 38 4.15 -1.71 4.31
C ARG A 38 2.70 -1.49 3.93
N ASP A 39 1.79 -1.50 4.89
CA ASP A 39 0.36 -1.37 4.63
C ASP A 39 -0.01 0.07 4.26
N LEU A 40 0.47 1.04 5.04
CA LEU A 40 0.25 2.46 4.80
C LEU A 40 0.86 2.93 3.47
N THR A 41 1.96 2.33 3.02
CA THR A 41 2.61 2.65 1.75
C THR A 41 2.06 1.88 0.55
N LYS A 42 1.25 0.82 0.77
CA LYS A 42 0.53 0.13 -0.32
C LYS A 42 -0.63 0.97 -0.87
N ALA A 43 -1.26 1.79 -0.03
CA ALA A 43 -2.42 2.58 -0.43
C ALA A 43 -2.06 3.67 -1.46
N GLU A 44 -0.88 4.29 -1.37
CA GLU A 44 -0.45 5.32 -2.32
C GLU A 44 -0.10 4.78 -3.72
N SER A 45 0.17 3.47 -3.86
CA SER A 45 0.59 2.86 -5.14
C SER A 45 -0.44 1.88 -5.73
N ALA A 46 -1.50 1.55 -4.99
CA ALA A 46 -2.74 0.99 -5.54
C ALA A 46 -3.67 2.07 -6.13
N ASP A 47 -3.08 3.27 -6.29
CA ASP A 47 -3.38 4.40 -7.15
C ASP A 47 -4.38 4.07 -8.26
N LEU A 48 -5.33 4.98 -8.48
CA LEU A 48 -6.44 4.94 -9.43
C LEU A 48 -6.14 4.15 -10.72
N LYS A 49 -4.91 4.25 -11.24
CA LYS A 49 -4.41 3.46 -12.35
C LYS A 49 -4.65 1.95 -12.22
N LYS A 50 -4.38 1.32 -11.08
CA LYS A 50 -4.60 -0.11 -10.87
C LYS A 50 -6.10 -0.46 -10.93
N LEU A 51 -6.94 0.39 -10.35
CA LEU A 51 -8.39 0.25 -10.43
C LEU A 51 -8.87 0.42 -11.88
N MET A 52 -8.36 1.42 -12.61
CA MET A 52 -8.67 1.64 -14.02
C MET A 52 -8.21 0.47 -14.90
N ASP A 53 -7.04 -0.11 -14.61
CA ASP A 53 -6.53 -1.30 -15.30
C ASP A 53 -7.44 -2.51 -15.05
N ASP A 54 -7.90 -2.70 -13.81
CA ASP A 54 -8.82 -3.79 -13.46
C ASP A 54 -10.19 -3.63 -14.14
N VAL A 55 -10.74 -2.41 -14.13
CA VAL A 55 -11.99 -2.07 -14.84
C VAL A 55 -11.83 -2.28 -16.35
N SER A 56 -10.70 -1.84 -16.93
CA SER A 56 -10.40 -2.03 -18.35
C SER A 56 -10.31 -3.51 -18.73
N ARG A 57 -9.69 -4.35 -17.90
CA ARG A 57 -9.63 -5.80 -18.13
C ARG A 57 -11.01 -6.45 -18.06
N HIS A 58 -11.82 -6.08 -17.07
CA HIS A 58 -13.18 -6.60 -16.94
C HIS A 58 -14.06 -6.21 -18.13
N ALA A 59 -13.99 -4.95 -18.56
CA ALA A 59 -14.75 -4.46 -19.70
C ALA A 59 -14.40 -5.22 -21.00
N ARG A 60 -13.10 -5.42 -21.28
CA ARG A 60 -12.64 -6.21 -22.42
C ARG A 60 -13.12 -7.67 -22.36
N ALA A 61 -13.09 -8.28 -21.16
CA ALA A 61 -13.59 -9.65 -20.97
C ALA A 61 -15.10 -9.79 -21.21
N GLN A 62 -15.86 -8.72 -21.00
CA GLN A 62 -17.29 -8.64 -21.30
C GLN A 62 -17.59 -8.24 -22.76
N GLY A 63 -16.57 -8.20 -23.63
CA GLY A 63 -16.73 -7.90 -25.04
C GLY A 63 -16.71 -6.41 -25.38
N LEU A 64 -16.34 -5.52 -24.44
CA LEU A 64 -16.09 -4.12 -24.78
C LEU A 64 -14.76 -4.02 -25.55
N THR A 65 -14.85 -4.09 -26.87
CA THR A 65 -13.71 -3.89 -27.76
C THR A 65 -13.42 -2.39 -27.94
N PRO A 66 -12.21 -2.02 -28.37
CA PRO A 66 -11.87 -0.62 -28.66
C PRO A 66 -12.85 0.05 -29.63
N GLU A 67 -13.36 -0.70 -30.61
CA GLU A 67 -14.28 -0.21 -31.64
C GLU A 67 -15.67 0.08 -31.05
N ILE A 68 -16.16 -0.79 -30.15
CA ILE A 68 -17.43 -0.57 -29.45
C ILE A 68 -17.31 0.62 -28.50
N LEU A 69 -16.21 0.71 -27.77
CA LEU A 69 -15.94 1.87 -26.92
C LEU A 69 -15.90 3.17 -27.73
N GLU A 70 -15.24 3.16 -28.89
CA GLU A 70 -15.17 4.32 -29.78
C GLU A 70 -16.55 4.71 -30.33
N SER A 71 -17.42 3.74 -30.63
CA SER A 71 -18.81 4.03 -31.03
C SER A 71 -19.62 4.69 -29.91
N LEU A 72 -19.53 4.17 -28.69
CA LEU A 72 -20.23 4.71 -27.52
C LEU A 72 -19.79 6.13 -27.16
N LEU A 73 -18.52 6.46 -27.38
CA LEU A 73 -17.96 7.78 -27.12
C LEU A 73 -18.31 8.80 -28.21
N LYS A 74 -18.66 8.36 -29.42
CA LYS A 74 -19.11 9.24 -30.52
C LYS A 74 -20.60 9.57 -30.44
N ASP A 75 -21.38 8.70 -29.79
CA ASP A 75 -22.82 8.86 -29.59
C ASP A 75 -23.17 9.66 -28.30
N ALA A 76 -22.17 10.05 -27.50
CA ALA A 76 -22.30 10.84 -26.28
C ALA A 76 -21.98 12.32 -26.50
#